data_AF-A0A1F0MQX7-F1
#
_entry.id   AF-A0A1F0MQX7-F1
#
_cell.length_a   1.000
_cell.length_b   1.000
_cell.length_c   1.000
_cell.angle_alpha   90.00
_cell.angle_beta   90.00
_cell.angle_gamma   90.00
#
_symmetry.space_group_name_H-M   'P 1'
#
loop_
_entity.id
_entity.type
_entity.pdbx_description
1 polymer ?
#
loop_
_entity_poly.entity_id
_entity_poly.type
_entity_poly.pdbx_seq_one_letter_code
_entity_poly.pdbx_strand_id
1 'polypeptide(L)'
;MSASGAQVGEGYEATWELSAENSWATQNVVVNVVGDGWERHLELIRSEAGEWTSTTKESGTQPDDLPSPGIAQPADLTTARDCDLGLCPLTNTMPIRRLGLLEENVPKTPLIMAWIDMPSLQVIASDHYYSSIDLHTVRYASGTRGVDVELEVDDDGVVVHYPDMARRV
;
A
#
# COMPACT_ATOMS: atom_id res chain seq x y z
N MET A 1 1.72 11.91 8.62
CA MET A 1 1.21 12.24 7.27
C MET A 1 -0.24 11.79 7.17
N SER A 2 -1.08 12.51 6.44
CA SER A 2 -2.42 12.04 6.06
C SER A 2 -2.61 12.23 4.56
N ALA A 3 -3.34 11.32 3.94
CA ALA A 3 -3.66 11.35 2.52
C ALA A 3 -5.03 10.72 2.27
N SER A 4 -5.66 11.12 1.18
CA SER A 4 -6.86 10.48 0.68
C SER A 4 -6.86 10.48 -0.85
N GLY A 5 -7.68 9.61 -1.43
CA GLY A 5 -7.79 9.52 -2.88
C GLY A 5 -8.92 8.63 -3.33
N ALA A 6 -9.05 8.54 -4.64
CA ALA A 6 -9.98 7.66 -5.31
C ALA A 6 -9.26 6.83 -6.38
N GLN A 7 -9.76 5.64 -6.66
CA GLN A 7 -9.33 4.78 -7.76
C GLN A 7 -10.55 4.40 -8.59
N VAL A 8 -10.40 4.39 -9.91
CA VAL A 8 -11.40 3.83 -10.83
C VAL A 8 -10.72 2.68 -11.54
N GLY A 9 -11.19 1.47 -11.30
CA GLY A 9 -10.69 0.26 -11.92
C GLY A 9 -11.72 -0.37 -12.84
N GLU A 10 -11.40 -1.54 -13.37
CA GLU A 10 -12.35 -2.30 -14.18
C GLU A 10 -13.48 -2.83 -13.30
N GLY A 11 -14.69 -2.29 -13.47
CA GLY A 11 -15.89 -2.75 -12.76
C GLY A 11 -16.01 -2.29 -11.30
N TYR A 12 -15.15 -1.39 -10.83
CA TYR A 12 -15.24 -0.82 -9.49
C TYR A 12 -14.73 0.62 -9.40
N GLU A 13 -15.25 1.36 -8.42
CA GLU A 13 -14.68 2.61 -7.91
C GLU A 13 -14.29 2.40 -6.45
N ALA A 14 -13.22 3.07 -6.01
CA ALA A 14 -12.78 3.02 -4.63
C ALA A 14 -12.43 4.40 -4.10
N THR A 15 -12.65 4.62 -2.81
CA THR A 15 -12.10 5.76 -2.05
C THR A 15 -11.28 5.24 -0.89
N TRP A 16 -10.24 5.99 -0.54
CA TRP A 16 -9.39 5.62 0.58
C TRP A 16 -8.91 6.84 1.35
N GLU A 17 -8.67 6.62 2.63
CA GLU A 17 -8.02 7.56 3.54
C GLU A 17 -6.91 6.81 4.27
N LEU A 18 -5.76 7.47 4.42
CA LEU A 18 -4.58 6.91 5.06
C LEU A 18 -4.00 7.92 6.05
N SER A 19 -3.63 7.44 7.23
CA SER A 19 -2.81 8.17 8.18
C SER A 19 -1.56 7.38 8.54
N ALA A 20 -0.46 8.11 8.66
CA ALA A 20 0.82 7.62 9.12
C ALA A 20 1.34 8.51 10.25
N GLU A 21 2.04 7.92 11.20
CA GLU A 21 2.71 8.62 12.29
C GLU A 21 3.81 9.56 11.76
N ASN A 22 4.38 10.37 12.66
CA ASN A 22 5.57 11.19 12.34
C ASN A 22 6.79 10.32 11.97
N SER A 23 6.79 9.05 12.38
CA SER A 23 7.79 8.04 12.04
C SER A 23 7.62 7.45 10.63
N TRP A 24 6.62 7.93 9.87
CA TRP A 24 6.20 7.40 8.57
C TRP A 24 5.67 5.97 8.58
N ALA A 25 5.43 5.37 9.75
CA ALA A 25 4.71 4.10 9.86
C ALA A 25 3.20 4.31 9.69
N THR A 26 2.52 3.41 8.97
CA THR A 26 1.06 3.44 8.84
C THR A 26 0.40 3.28 10.21
N GLN A 27 -0.59 4.13 10.49
CA GLN A 27 -1.45 4.02 11.68
C GLN A 27 -2.83 3.47 11.30
N ASN A 28 -3.44 4.01 10.25
CA ASN A 28 -4.76 3.61 9.80
C ASN A 28 -4.87 3.74 8.27
N VAL A 29 -5.61 2.82 7.66
CA VAL A 29 -6.10 2.97 6.28
C VAL A 29 -7.54 2.47 6.20
N VAL A 30 -8.39 3.31 5.63
CA VAL A 30 -9.80 3.00 5.36
C VAL A 30 -9.98 2.97 3.86
N VAL A 31 -10.59 1.90 3.34
CA VAL A 31 -10.86 1.72 1.92
C VAL A 31 -12.32 1.32 1.75
N ASN A 32 -13.02 2.01 0.86
CA ASN A 32 -14.36 1.66 0.40
C ASN A 32 -14.29 1.33 -1.08
N VAL A 33 -14.89 0.22 -1.48
CA VAL A 33 -15.01 -0.22 -2.87
C VAL A 33 -16.48 -0.38 -3.21
N VAL A 34 -16.89 0.16 -4.35
CA VAL A 34 -18.24 0.03 -4.91
C VAL A 34 -18.11 -0.56 -6.30
N GLY A 35 -18.81 -1.68 -6.53
CA GLY A 35 -19.00 -2.26 -7.86
C GLY A 35 -20.48 -2.32 -8.23
N ASP A 36 -20.81 -3.05 -9.30
CA ASP A 36 -22.20 -3.20 -9.75
C ASP A 36 -23.00 -4.09 -8.78
N GLY A 37 -23.80 -3.44 -7.91
CA GLY A 37 -24.68 -4.14 -6.96
C GLY A 37 -23.97 -4.74 -5.74
N TRP A 38 -22.71 -4.37 -5.49
CA TRP A 38 -21.96 -4.80 -4.32
C TRP A 38 -21.03 -3.71 -3.79
N GLU A 39 -20.75 -3.77 -2.48
CA GLU A 39 -19.79 -2.89 -1.83
C GLU A 39 -18.92 -3.68 -0.85
N ARG A 40 -17.69 -3.21 -0.65
CA ARG A 40 -16.77 -3.69 0.38
C ARG A 40 -16.14 -2.52 1.12
N HIS A 41 -15.91 -2.72 2.41
CA HIS A 41 -15.24 -1.79 3.29
C HIS A 41 -14.16 -2.51 4.08
N LEU A 42 -13.01 -1.87 4.21
CA LEU A 42 -11.90 -2.27 5.06
C LEU A 42 -11.45 -1.08 5.89
N GLU A 43 -11.35 -1.28 7.20
CA GLU A 43 -10.56 -0.45 8.11
C GLU A 43 -9.42 -1.32 8.64
N LEU A 44 -8.19 -0.92 8.35
CA LEU A 44 -6.97 -1.60 8.76
C LEU A 44 -6.17 -0.69 9.68
N ILE A 45 -6.05 -1.08 10.95
CA ILE A 45 -5.41 -0.30 12.01
C ILE A 45 -4.14 -1.01 12.46
N ARG A 46 -3.08 -0.23 12.66
CA ARG A 46 -1.85 -0.68 13.32
C ARG A 46 -1.77 -0.05 14.70
N SER A 47 -1.70 -0.87 15.74
CA SER A 47 -1.56 -0.38 17.13
C SER A 47 -0.17 0.18 17.39
N GLU A 48 0.01 0.92 18.50
CA GLU A 48 1.32 1.40 18.95
C GLU A 48 2.29 0.22 19.25
N ALA A 49 1.76 -0.94 19.65
CA ALA A 49 2.53 -2.17 19.82
C ALA A 49 2.94 -2.82 18.49
N GLY A 50 2.42 -2.31 17.36
CA GLY A 50 2.70 -2.78 16.02
C GLY A 50 1.84 -3.92 15.52
N GLU A 51 0.74 -4.21 16.21
CA GLU A 51 -0.21 -5.26 15.82
C GLU A 51 -1.21 -4.71 14.80
N TRP A 52 -1.47 -5.49 13.75
CA TRP A 52 -2.44 -5.16 12.72
C TRP A 52 -3.80 -5.81 13.02
N THR A 53 -4.87 -5.03 12.88
CA THR A 53 -6.25 -5.50 12.97
C THR A 53 -7.06 -5.00 11.79
N SER A 54 -8.00 -5.82 11.31
CA SER A 54 -8.91 -5.45 10.23
C SER A 54 -10.38 -5.54 10.67
N THR A 55 -11.15 -4.50 10.38
CA THR A 55 -12.62 -4.50 10.43
C THR A 55 -13.16 -4.42 9.02
N THR A 56 -14.11 -5.27 8.66
CA THR A 56 -14.66 -5.34 7.31
C THR A 56 -16.18 -5.26 7.30
N LYS A 57 -16.74 -4.77 6.19
CA LYS A 57 -18.18 -4.85 5.89
C LYS A 57 -18.36 -5.17 4.41
N GLU A 58 -19.38 -5.95 4.10
CA GLU A 58 -19.76 -6.31 2.75
C GLU A 58 -21.28 -6.08 2.60
N SER A 59 -21.72 -5.57 1.44
CA SER A 59 -23.13 -5.34 1.15
C SER A 59 -23.45 -5.75 -0.30
N GLY A 60 -24.70 -6.16 -0.57
CA GLY A 60 -25.11 -6.58 -1.91
C GLY A 60 -24.62 -7.97 -2.33
N THR A 61 -24.59 -8.24 -3.64
CA THR A 61 -24.22 -9.54 -4.20
C THR A 61 -22.75 -9.55 -4.60
N GLN A 62 -21.91 -10.10 -3.72
CA GLN A 62 -20.46 -10.14 -3.91
C GLN A 62 -20.07 -10.99 -5.13
N PRO A 63 -19.01 -10.59 -5.88
CA PRO A 63 -18.44 -11.44 -6.92
C PRO A 63 -17.85 -12.74 -6.36
N ASP A 64 -18.09 -13.86 -7.05
CA ASP A 64 -17.67 -15.20 -6.60
C ASP A 64 -16.15 -15.41 -6.63
N ASP A 65 -15.43 -14.62 -7.42
CA ASP A 65 -14.00 -14.75 -7.69
C ASP A 65 -13.11 -13.84 -6.83
N LEU A 66 -13.71 -12.93 -6.06
CA LEU A 66 -12.96 -12.05 -5.17
C LEU A 66 -12.73 -12.71 -3.80
N PRO A 67 -11.47 -12.85 -3.33
CA PRO A 67 -11.18 -13.30 -1.98
C PRO A 67 -11.88 -12.44 -0.92
N SER A 68 -12.18 -13.00 0.25
CA SER A 68 -12.81 -12.23 1.33
C SER A 68 -11.90 -11.07 1.80
N PRO A 69 -12.49 -9.90 2.13
CA PRO A 69 -11.73 -8.75 2.62
C PRO A 69 -11.13 -9.01 4.02
N GLY A 70 -10.10 -8.24 4.38
CA GLY A 70 -9.43 -8.30 5.68
C GLY A 70 -8.16 -9.15 5.67
N ILE A 71 -7.53 -9.29 6.83
CA ILE A 71 -6.25 -10.01 6.96
C ILE A 71 -6.45 -11.50 6.69
N ALA A 72 -5.87 -11.98 5.59
CA ALA A 72 -5.92 -13.39 5.21
C ALA A 72 -5.10 -14.25 6.18
N GLN A 73 -5.53 -15.49 6.38
CA GLN A 73 -4.71 -16.48 7.07
C GLN A 73 -3.93 -17.30 6.05
N PRO A 74 -2.61 -17.55 6.24
CA PRO A 74 -1.79 -17.28 7.43
C PRO A 74 -0.87 -16.04 7.28
N ALA A 75 -1.38 -14.87 6.88
CA ALA A 75 -0.53 -13.69 6.68
C ALA A 75 0.21 -13.29 7.97
N ASP A 76 1.55 -13.28 7.91
CA ASP A 76 2.39 -12.79 9.00
C ASP A 76 2.74 -11.32 8.79
N LEU A 77 2.05 -10.45 9.52
CA LEU A 77 2.24 -9.00 9.48
C LEU A 77 3.03 -8.47 10.69
N THR A 78 3.63 -9.36 11.50
CA THR A 78 4.29 -8.97 12.77
C THR A 78 5.40 -7.95 12.60
N THR A 79 6.09 -7.97 11.45
CA THR A 79 7.17 -7.04 11.12
C THR A 79 6.72 -5.90 10.20
N ALA A 80 5.48 -5.93 9.71
CA ALA A 80 4.96 -4.92 8.80
C ALA A 80 4.74 -3.59 9.53
N ARG A 81 5.34 -2.53 9.01
CA ARG A 81 5.15 -1.16 9.50
C ARG A 81 4.22 -0.34 8.62
N ASP A 82 4.12 -0.73 7.36
CA ASP A 82 3.47 0.05 6.32
C ASP A 82 2.43 -0.83 5.62
N CYS A 83 1.28 -0.24 5.32
CA CYS A 83 0.37 -0.82 4.33
C CYS A 83 0.87 -0.51 2.92
N ASP A 84 0.45 -1.33 1.97
CA ASP A 84 0.59 -1.03 0.54
C ASP A 84 -0.73 -1.27 -0.18
N LEU A 85 -1.35 -0.20 -0.66
CA LEU A 85 -2.62 -0.27 -1.38
C LEU A 85 -2.34 -0.53 -2.87
N GLY A 86 -2.89 -1.62 -3.40
CA GLY A 86 -2.79 -1.95 -4.81
C GLY A 86 -3.16 -0.75 -5.70
N LEU A 87 -2.39 -0.55 -6.78
CA LEU A 87 -2.56 0.54 -7.74
C LEU A 87 -2.45 1.96 -7.13
N CYS A 88 -1.82 2.10 -5.96
CA CYS A 88 -1.59 3.40 -5.30
C CYS A 88 -0.09 3.69 -5.17
N PRO A 89 0.53 4.46 -6.09
CA PRO A 89 1.95 4.81 -5.97
C PRO A 89 2.31 5.57 -4.69
N LEU A 90 1.33 6.26 -4.07
CA LEU A 90 1.56 7.08 -2.89
C LEU A 90 2.07 6.29 -1.69
N THR A 91 1.69 5.02 -1.54
CA THR A 91 2.08 4.18 -0.39
C THR A 91 3.58 3.92 -0.33
N ASN A 92 4.29 4.02 -1.47
CA ASN A 92 5.76 3.96 -1.52
C ASN A 92 6.43 5.11 -0.76
N THR A 93 5.74 6.24 -0.57
CA THR A 93 6.29 7.42 0.14
C THR A 93 6.73 7.08 1.57
N MET A 94 5.96 6.24 2.27
CA MET A 94 6.22 5.86 3.66
C MET A 94 7.57 5.15 3.83
N PRO A 95 7.87 4.03 3.16
CA PRO A 95 9.17 3.38 3.27
C PRO A 95 10.31 4.24 2.71
N ILE A 96 10.09 5.02 1.65
CA ILE A 96 11.10 5.94 1.09
C ILE A 96 11.57 6.93 2.14
N ARG A 97 10.64 7.59 2.82
CA ARG A 97 10.95 8.58 3.88
C ARG A 97 11.46 7.94 5.15
N ARG A 98 10.86 6.83 5.58
CA ARG A 98 11.25 6.14 6.81
C ARG A 98 12.67 5.59 6.75
N LEU A 99 13.13 5.17 5.57
CA LEU A 99 14.48 4.67 5.36
C LEU A 99 15.49 5.76 5.02
N GLY A 100 15.05 7.00 4.73
CA GLY A 100 15.96 8.08 4.31
C GLY A 100 16.60 7.81 2.95
N LEU A 101 15.86 7.22 2.00
CA LEU A 101 16.42 6.75 0.73
C LEU A 101 16.97 7.88 -0.16
N LEU A 102 16.50 9.11 0.02
CA LEU A 102 16.94 10.26 -0.76
C LEU A 102 18.10 10.99 -0.07
N GLU A 103 18.27 10.80 1.22
CA GLU A 103 19.23 11.52 2.06
C GLU A 103 20.49 10.69 2.34
N GLU A 104 20.37 9.36 2.32
CA GLU A 104 21.43 8.41 2.64
C GLU A 104 21.71 7.45 1.47
N ASN A 105 22.84 6.75 1.53
CA ASN A 105 23.15 5.65 0.61
C ASN A 105 22.69 4.32 1.23
N VAL A 106 21.40 4.04 1.13
CA VAL A 106 20.75 2.89 1.77
C VAL A 106 20.84 1.67 0.85
N PRO A 107 21.48 0.57 1.29
CA PRO A 107 21.53 -0.67 0.50
C PRO A 107 20.14 -1.31 0.41
N LYS A 108 20.00 -2.31 -0.48
CA LYS A 108 18.77 -3.09 -0.64
C LYS A 108 18.26 -3.61 0.71
N THR A 109 17.14 -3.05 1.15
CA THR A 109 16.55 -3.29 2.46
C THR A 109 15.23 -4.04 2.30
N PRO A 110 15.08 -5.24 2.90
CA PRO A 110 13.84 -5.99 2.86
C PRO A 110 12.80 -5.40 3.81
N LEU A 111 11.54 -5.38 3.40
CA LEU A 111 10.38 -4.97 4.18
C LEU A 111 9.23 -5.96 3.96
N ILE A 112 8.42 -6.17 5.00
CA ILE A 112 7.09 -6.77 4.85
C ILE A 112 6.07 -5.64 4.83
N MET A 113 5.19 -5.67 3.83
CA MET A 113 4.06 -4.75 3.72
C MET A 113 2.76 -5.49 4.03
N ALA A 114 1.83 -4.81 4.69
CA ALA A 114 0.43 -5.21 4.72
C ALA A 114 -0.22 -4.80 3.38
N TRP A 115 -0.09 -5.66 2.37
CA TRP A 115 -0.55 -5.37 1.02
C TRP A 115 -2.05 -5.60 0.90
N ILE A 116 -2.77 -4.57 0.45
CA ILE A 116 -4.22 -4.55 0.26
C ILE A 116 -4.50 -4.75 -1.23
N ASP A 117 -5.10 -5.89 -1.55
CA ASP A 117 -5.50 -6.25 -2.90
C ASP A 117 -6.72 -5.44 -3.35
N MET A 118 -6.72 -5.02 -4.62
CA MET A 118 -7.85 -4.30 -5.22
C MET A 118 -8.46 -5.14 -6.35
N PRO A 119 -9.80 -5.29 -6.40
CA PRO A 119 -10.79 -4.64 -5.53
C PRO A 119 -11.22 -5.50 -4.32
N SER A 120 -10.55 -6.62 -4.04
CA SER A 120 -11.03 -7.59 -3.04
C SER A 120 -10.95 -7.08 -1.59
N LEU A 121 -10.03 -6.16 -1.30
CA LEU A 121 -9.62 -5.70 0.02
C LEU A 121 -9.07 -6.81 0.93
N GLN A 122 -8.62 -7.92 0.35
CA GLN A 122 -7.84 -8.90 1.08
C GLN A 122 -6.47 -8.32 1.43
N VAL A 123 -6.03 -8.56 2.66
CA VAL A 123 -4.72 -8.11 3.16
C VAL A 123 -3.80 -9.31 3.35
N ILE A 124 -2.64 -9.28 2.70
CA ILE A 124 -1.61 -10.31 2.81
C ILE A 124 -0.25 -9.69 3.16
N ALA A 125 0.66 -10.53 3.67
CA ALA A 125 2.06 -10.16 3.81
C ALA A 125 2.73 -10.14 2.43
N SER A 126 3.47 -9.08 2.13
CA SER A 126 4.16 -8.92 0.84
C SER A 126 5.61 -8.49 1.04
N ASP A 127 6.54 -9.26 0.47
CA ASP A 127 7.97 -8.96 0.48
C ASP A 127 8.31 -7.83 -0.49
N HIS A 128 8.86 -6.75 0.04
CA HIS A 128 9.25 -5.55 -0.71
C HIS A 128 10.72 -5.26 -0.46
N TYR A 129 11.38 -4.67 -1.45
CA TYR A 129 12.77 -4.26 -1.33
C TYR A 129 12.94 -2.83 -1.84
N TYR A 130 13.67 -2.03 -1.07
CA TYR A 130 14.00 -0.66 -1.44
C TYR A 130 15.49 -0.38 -1.30
N SER A 131 16.03 0.46 -2.18
CA SER A 131 17.39 1.01 -2.06
C SER A 131 17.47 2.39 -2.67
N SER A 132 18.44 3.17 -2.19
CA SER A 132 18.79 4.47 -2.77
C SER A 132 19.37 4.32 -4.18
N ILE A 133 19.07 5.26 -5.07
CA ILE A 133 19.79 5.47 -6.33
C ILE A 133 20.38 6.87 -6.32
N ASP A 134 19.53 7.90 -6.23
CA ASP A 134 19.91 9.30 -6.12
C ASP A 134 18.82 10.12 -5.40
N LEU A 135 18.93 11.46 -5.44
CA LEU A 135 18.03 12.37 -4.73
C LEU A 135 16.57 12.35 -5.24
N HIS A 136 16.32 11.82 -6.44
CA HIS A 136 15.00 11.82 -7.08
C HIS A 136 14.59 10.43 -7.60
N THR A 137 15.40 9.42 -7.33
CA THR A 137 15.19 8.07 -7.84
C THR A 137 15.48 7.04 -6.75
N VAL A 138 14.58 6.07 -6.60
CA VAL A 138 14.77 4.92 -5.71
C VAL A 138 14.52 3.63 -6.48
N ARG A 139 15.16 2.54 -6.08
CA ARG A 139 14.81 1.22 -6.63
C ARG A 139 13.75 0.57 -5.77
N TYR A 140 12.72 0.04 -6.40
CA TYR A 140 11.69 -0.77 -5.78
C TYR A 140 11.65 -2.15 -6.43
N ALA A 141 11.57 -3.21 -5.62
CA ALA A 141 11.27 -4.54 -6.13
C ALA A 141 10.24 -5.27 -5.27
N SER A 142 9.36 -6.03 -5.93
CA SER A 142 8.45 -6.98 -5.29
C SER A 142 9.09 -8.38 -5.26
N GLY A 143 9.02 -9.05 -4.10
CA GLY A 143 9.53 -10.41 -3.95
C GLY A 143 8.74 -11.49 -4.70
N THR A 144 7.47 -11.24 -4.99
CA THR A 144 6.55 -12.26 -5.53
C THR A 144 5.91 -11.90 -6.87
N ARG A 145 5.90 -10.62 -7.25
CA ARG A 145 5.19 -10.13 -8.45
C ARG A 145 6.09 -9.86 -9.66
N GLY A 146 7.40 -10.13 -9.54
CA GLY A 146 8.36 -9.93 -10.64
C GLY A 146 8.59 -8.46 -11.02
N VAL A 147 8.20 -7.53 -10.15
CA VAL A 147 8.43 -6.09 -10.32
C VAL A 147 9.81 -5.75 -9.80
N ASP A 148 10.61 -5.07 -10.61
CA ASP A 148 11.91 -4.49 -10.25
C ASP A 148 12.10 -3.23 -11.11
N VAL A 149 11.86 -2.06 -10.52
CA VAL A 149 11.76 -0.78 -11.22
C VAL A 149 12.46 0.33 -10.46
N GLU A 150 12.78 1.40 -11.20
CA GLU A 150 13.23 2.67 -10.63
C GLU A 150 12.02 3.60 -10.54
N LEU A 151 11.73 4.07 -9.33
CA LEU A 151 10.67 5.04 -9.08
C LEU A 151 11.26 6.43 -9.08
N GLU A 152 10.73 7.31 -9.92
CA GLU A 152 11.04 8.73 -9.83
C GLU A 152 10.15 9.35 -8.75
N VAL A 153 10.73 10.19 -7.92
CA VAL A 153 10.07 10.85 -6.78
C VAL A 153 10.39 12.33 -6.75
N ASP A 154 9.56 13.12 -6.08
CA ASP A 154 9.87 14.50 -5.76
C ASP A 154 10.63 14.64 -4.44
N ASP A 155 10.92 15.89 -4.04
CA ASP A 155 11.60 16.22 -2.79
C ASP A 155 10.83 15.72 -1.54
N ASP A 156 9.50 15.56 -1.70
CA ASP A 156 8.46 14.81 -0.97
C ASP A 156 8.71 13.32 -0.67
N GLY A 157 9.56 12.68 -1.47
CA GLY A 157 9.59 11.22 -1.59
C GLY A 157 8.30 10.65 -2.20
N VAL A 158 7.44 11.50 -2.78
CA VAL A 158 6.19 11.10 -3.43
C VAL A 158 6.50 10.67 -4.85
N VAL A 159 6.03 9.49 -5.22
CA VAL A 159 6.24 8.94 -6.58
C VAL A 159 5.60 9.86 -7.62
N VAL A 160 6.42 10.33 -8.56
CA VAL A 160 5.98 11.13 -9.72
C VAL A 160 5.88 10.29 -10.98
N HIS A 161 6.66 9.22 -11.09
CA HIS A 161 6.59 8.27 -12.17
C HIS A 161 6.94 6.87 -11.66
N TYR A 162 6.02 5.94 -11.93
CA TYR A 162 6.16 4.51 -11.69
C TYR A 162 6.05 3.83 -13.06
N PRO A 163 7.15 3.25 -13.59
CA PRO A 163 7.16 2.63 -14.91
C PRO A 163 6.01 1.63 -15.10
N ASP A 164 5.31 1.75 -16.22
CA ASP A 164 4.18 0.89 -16.62
C ASP A 164 2.94 0.90 -15.71
N MET A 165 2.94 1.69 -14.62
CA MET A 165 1.81 1.74 -13.66
C MET A 165 1.20 3.14 -13.53
N ALA A 166 2.01 4.18 -13.33
CA ALA A 166 1.47 5.49 -12.97
C ALA A 166 2.39 6.68 -13.30
N ARG A 167 1.75 7.83 -13.52
CA ARG A 167 2.42 9.13 -13.60
C ARG A 167 1.57 10.17 -12.87
N ARG A 168 2.21 11.05 -12.10
CA ARG A 168 1.54 12.17 -11.44
C ARG A 168 1.10 13.21 -12.49
N VAL A 169 -0.15 13.69 -12.35
CA VAL A 169 -0.78 14.70 -13.23
C VAL A 169 -0.80 16.08 -12.60
#